data_AF-A0A453EF33-F1
#
_entry.id   AF-A0A453EF33-F1
#
_cell.length_a   1.000
_cell.length_b   1.000
_cell.length_c   1.000
_cell.angle_alpha   90.00
_cell.angle_beta   90.00
_cell.angle_gamma   90.00
#
_symmetry.space_group_name_H-M   'P 1'
#
loop_
_entity.id
_entity.type
_entity.pdbx_description
1 polymer ?
#
loop_
_entity_poly.entity_id
_entity_poly.type
_entity_poly.pdbx_seq_one_letter_code
_entity_poly.pdbx_strand_id
1 'polypeptide(L)'
;MPLGLLPLADIQEVGYNRASGFVWLRQKKALTHTFKQIGRQVSYATEVTAFVEDRKMKRMTGVKSKELLIWITLCDMYIDKDDPSKITFKTPTGLGRTFPVSAFGKEDCKEAAVAK
;
A
#
# COMPACT_ATOMS: atom_id res chain seq x y z
N MET A 1 0.11 -9.88 -4.63
CA MET A 1 0.43 -8.60 -3.97
C MET A 1 0.84 -8.86 -2.53
N PRO A 2 1.88 -8.21 -1.98
CA PRO A 2 2.30 -8.43 -0.61
C PRO A 2 1.23 -7.97 0.39
N LEU A 3 0.99 -8.80 1.41
CA LEU A 3 -0.11 -8.60 2.38
C LEU A 3 0.14 -7.46 3.37
N GLY A 4 1.38 -7.01 3.54
CA GLY A 4 1.75 -5.92 4.45
C GLY A 4 1.66 -4.52 3.85
N LEU A 5 1.15 -4.37 2.61
CA LEU A 5 1.00 -3.07 1.96
C LEU A 5 -0.01 -2.17 2.68
N LEU A 6 -1.10 -2.74 3.16
CA LEU A 6 -2.19 -1.98 3.77
C LEU A 6 -2.19 -2.22 5.28
N PRO A 7 -1.83 -1.20 6.09
CA PRO A 7 -2.00 -1.28 7.53
C PRO A 7 -3.49 -1.30 7.86
N LEU A 8 -3.97 -2.45 8.35
CA LEU A 8 -5.38 -2.71 8.64
C LEU A 8 -5.74 -2.19 10.05
N ALA A 9 -5.81 -0.87 10.25
CA ALA A 9 -6.25 -0.28 11.51
C ALA A 9 -7.66 0.29 11.36
N ASP A 10 -8.58 -0.10 12.26
CA ASP A 10 -9.95 0.44 12.35
C ASP A 10 -10.73 0.45 11.02
N ILE A 11 -10.67 -0.67 10.29
CA ILE A 11 -11.40 -0.86 9.03
C ILE A 11 -12.91 -0.87 9.31
N GLN A 12 -13.64 -0.05 8.57
CA GLN A 12 -15.10 -0.01 8.58
C GLN A 12 -15.70 -0.84 7.45
N GLU A 13 -15.08 -0.79 6.27
CA GLU A 13 -15.62 -1.39 5.07
C GLU A 13 -14.48 -1.83 4.15
N VAL A 14 -14.61 -3.02 3.58
CA VAL A 14 -13.78 -3.47 2.46
C VAL A 14 -14.71 -4.05 1.42
N GLY A 15 -14.61 -3.56 0.19
CA GLY A 15 -15.38 -4.08 -0.92
C GLY A 15 -14.49 -4.45 -2.09
N TYR A 16 -14.92 -5.49 -2.81
CA TYR A 16 -14.27 -5.94 -4.02
C TYR A 16 -15.32 -6.30 -5.07
N ASN A 17 -15.34 -5.53 -6.14
CA ASN A 17 -16.13 -5.84 -7.32
C ASN A 17 -15.31 -6.74 -8.25
N ARG A 18 -15.64 -8.04 -8.27
CA ARG A 18 -14.95 -9.04 -9.09
C ARG A 18 -15.08 -8.79 -10.59
N ALA A 19 -16.18 -8.19 -11.05
CA ALA A 19 -16.43 -7.99 -12.48
C ALA A 19 -15.55 -6.87 -13.05
N SER A 20 -15.31 -5.81 -12.28
CA SER A 20 -14.47 -4.68 -12.70
C SER A 20 -13.04 -4.73 -12.15
N GLY A 21 -12.75 -5.61 -11.18
CA GLY A 21 -11.50 -5.60 -10.43
C GLY A 21 -11.39 -4.43 -9.44
N PHE A 22 -12.45 -3.65 -9.24
CA PHE A 22 -12.42 -2.48 -8.35
C PHE A 22 -12.42 -2.90 -6.88
N VAL A 23 -11.51 -2.35 -6.10
CA VAL A 23 -11.41 -2.54 -4.65
C VAL A 23 -11.48 -1.20 -3.95
N TRP A 24 -12.16 -1.17 -2.80
CA TRP A 24 -12.14 -0.03 -1.90
C TRP A 24 -12.00 -0.48 -0.46
N LEU A 25 -11.32 0.35 0.32
CA LEU A 25 -11.13 0.17 1.75
C LEU A 25 -11.47 1.49 2.44
N ARG A 26 -12.34 1.43 3.44
CA ARG A 26 -12.70 2.56 4.30
C ARG A 26 -12.29 2.28 5.73
N GLN A 27 -11.64 3.25 6.34
CA GLN A 27 -11.11 3.20 7.70
C GLN A 27 -11.55 4.43 8.48
N LYS A 28 -11.69 4.29 9.79
CA LYS A 28 -12.24 5.33 10.66
C LYS A 28 -11.44 6.64 10.63
N LYS A 29 -10.11 6.55 10.46
CA LYS A 29 -9.19 7.69 10.41
C LYS A 29 -8.09 7.44 9.39
N ALA A 30 -7.60 8.52 8.76
CA ALA A 30 -6.37 8.43 7.98
C ALA A 30 -5.22 8.00 8.89
N LEU A 31 -4.30 7.20 8.36
CA LEU A 31 -3.16 6.68 9.12
C LEU A 31 -1.88 6.88 8.32
N THR A 32 -0.77 7.03 9.04
CA THR A 32 0.55 7.06 8.43
C THR A 32 1.37 5.90 8.96
N HIS A 33 1.93 5.12 8.06
CA HIS A 33 2.76 3.96 8.36
C HIS A 33 4.19 4.18 7.85
N THR A 34 5.16 3.66 8.59
CA THR A 34 6.57 3.75 8.23
C THR A 34 7.07 2.36 7.89
N PHE A 35 7.35 2.13 6.60
CA PHE A 35 8.02 0.91 6.14
C PHE A 35 9.49 0.99 6.51
N LYS A 36 9.85 0.44 7.66
CA LYS A 36 11.19 0.54 8.26
C LYS A 36 12.29 0.03 7.33
N GLN A 37 12.04 -1.07 6.61
CA GLN A 37 13.02 -1.69 5.72
C GLN A 37 13.47 -0.78 4.57
N ILE A 38 12.62 0.15 4.13
CA ILE A 38 12.93 1.10 3.05
C ILE A 38 13.01 2.55 3.53
N GLY A 39 12.86 2.79 4.84
CA GLY A 39 12.86 4.12 5.43
C GLY A 39 11.81 5.06 4.84
N ARG A 40 10.68 4.53 4.33
CA ARG A 40 9.64 5.35 3.70
C ARG A 40 8.41 5.46 4.58
N GLN A 41 7.92 6.69 4.69
CA GLN A 41 6.67 7.00 5.35
C GLN A 41 5.56 7.06 4.30
N VAL A 42 4.47 6.33 4.50
CA VAL A 42 3.33 6.26 3.58
C VAL A 42 2.06 6.59 4.35
N SER A 43 1.28 7.53 3.83
CA SER A 43 -0.03 7.89 4.37
C SER A 43 -1.15 7.25 3.55
N TYR A 44 -2.14 6.77 4.28
CA TYR A 44 -3.38 6.19 3.78
C TYR A 44 -4.54 7.05 4.26
N ALA A 45 -5.37 7.50 3.32
CA ALA A 45 -6.57 8.26 3.59
C ALA A 45 -7.66 7.38 4.23
N THR A 46 -8.74 8.00 4.69
CA THR A 46 -9.92 7.28 5.20
C THR A 46 -10.58 6.40 4.16
N GLU A 47 -10.39 6.70 2.87
CA GLU A 47 -10.86 5.91 1.75
C GLU A 47 -9.71 5.70 0.77
N VAL A 48 -9.41 4.43 0.51
CA VAL A 48 -8.41 3.98 -0.45
C VAL A 48 -9.12 3.16 -1.50
N THR A 49 -8.91 3.49 -2.78
CA THR A 49 -9.51 2.75 -3.88
C THR A 49 -8.45 2.36 -4.90
N ALA A 50 -8.66 1.28 -5.64
CA ALA A 50 -7.81 0.88 -6.76
C ALA A 50 -8.54 -0.08 -7.69
N PHE A 51 -7.98 -0.31 -8.88
CA PHE A 51 -8.35 -1.42 -9.76
C PHE A 51 -7.26 -2.48 -9.69
N VAL A 52 -7.63 -3.70 -9.32
CA VAL A 52 -6.74 -4.84 -9.16
C VAL A 52 -6.71 -5.64 -10.46
N GLU A 53 -5.50 -5.93 -10.92
CA GLU A 53 -5.21 -6.85 -12.01
C GLU A 53 -4.16 -7.87 -11.54
N ASP A 54 -3.84 -8.88 -12.35
CA ASP A 54 -2.78 -9.83 -12.02
C ASP A 54 -1.47 -9.09 -11.70
N ARG A 55 -1.04 -9.18 -10.43
CA ARG A 55 0.17 -8.53 -9.89
C ARG A 55 0.23 -7.01 -10.03
N LYS A 56 -0.88 -6.34 -10.32
CA LYS A 56 -0.93 -4.87 -10.49
C LYS A 56 -2.10 -4.24 -9.76
N MET A 57 -1.90 -3.02 -9.29
CA MET A 57 -2.99 -2.13 -8.90
C MET A 57 -2.85 -0.83 -9.69
N LYS A 58 -3.96 -0.37 -10.26
CA LYS A 58 -4.01 0.83 -11.10
C LYS A 58 -4.99 1.84 -10.54
N ARG A 59 -4.77 3.11 -10.90
CA ARG A 59 -5.63 4.24 -10.49
C ARG A 59 -5.91 4.25 -8.99
N MET A 60 -4.88 3.92 -8.22
CA MET A 60 -4.91 3.94 -6.78
C MET A 60 -5.14 5.37 -6.28
N THR A 61 -6.04 5.52 -5.32
CA THR A 61 -6.34 6.79 -4.65
C THR A 61 -6.18 6.64 -3.15
N GLY A 62 -5.98 7.76 -2.45
CA GLY A 62 -5.87 7.77 -0.99
C GLY A 62 -4.51 7.29 -0.47
N VAL A 63 -3.51 7.07 -1.31
CA VAL A 63 -2.16 6.65 -0.89
C VAL A 63 -1.11 7.69 -1.30
N LYS A 64 -0.28 8.13 -0.34
CA LYS A 64 0.84 9.04 -0.60
C LYS A 64 2.11 8.58 0.10
N SER A 65 3.24 8.61 -0.59
CA SER A 65 4.56 8.39 0.01
C SER A 65 5.24 9.72 0.31
N LYS A 66 5.92 9.82 1.44
CA LYS A 66 6.80 10.94 1.76
C LYS A 66 8.15 10.75 1.06
N GLU A 67 8.52 11.69 0.22
CA GLU A 67 9.84 11.79 -0.39
C GLU A 67 10.47 13.10 0.05
N LEU A 68 11.59 13.00 0.78
CA LEU A 68 12.22 14.15 1.44
C LEU A 68 11.21 14.89 2.34
N LEU A 69 10.78 16.09 1.94
CA LEU A 69 9.85 16.94 2.68
C LEU A 69 8.44 16.98 2.07
N ILE A 70 8.21 16.31 0.94
CA ILE A 70 6.97 16.43 0.16
C ILE A 70 6.20 15.11 0.16
N TRP A 71 4.88 15.19 0.28
CA TRP A 71 3.98 14.06 0.09
C TRP A 71 3.63 13.89 -1.38
N ILE A 72 3.99 12.75 -1.96
CA ILE A 72 3.75 12.42 -3.36
C ILE A 72 2.67 11.35 -3.44
N THR A 73 1.64 11.60 -4.25
CA THR A 73 0.56 10.64 -4.51
C THR A 73 1.07 9.48 -5.36
N LEU A 74 0.65 8.27 -5.01
CA LEU A 74 0.92 7.06 -5.79
C LEU A 74 -0.35 6.68 -6.56
N CYS A 75 -0.22 6.35 -7.86
CA CYS A 75 -1.36 6.01 -8.71
C CYS A 75 -1.32 4.57 -9.21
N ASP A 76 -0.15 4.00 -9.45
CA ASP A 76 -0.04 2.62 -9.92
C ASP A 76 1.03 1.88 -9.14
N MET A 77 0.87 0.57 -9.06
CA MET A 77 1.90 -0.33 -8.59
C MET A 77 1.86 -1.67 -9.31
N TYR A 78 3.00 -2.30 -9.43
CA TYR A 78 3.11 -3.64 -10.02
C TYR A 78 4.28 -4.40 -9.46
N ILE A 79 4.16 -5.73 -9.46
CA ILE A 79 5.27 -6.65 -9.25
C ILE A 79 5.82 -7.02 -10.63
N ASP A 80 7.14 -7.00 -10.78
CA ASP A 80 7.78 -7.36 -12.04
C ASP A 80 7.47 -8.82 -12.40
N LYS A 81 7.19 -9.07 -13.68
CA LYS A 81 6.89 -10.42 -14.16
C LYS A 81 8.16 -11.27 -14.24
N ASP A 82 9.28 -10.64 -14.59
CA ASP A 82 10.57 -11.29 -14.78
C ASP A 82 11.33 -11.40 -13.45
N ASP A 83 11.02 -10.51 -12.50
CA ASP A 83 11.58 -10.53 -11.15
C ASP A 83 10.50 -10.32 -10.07
N PRO A 84 9.81 -11.39 -9.62
CA PRO A 84 8.72 -11.29 -8.64
C PRO A 84 9.19 -10.84 -7.26
N SER A 85 10.50 -10.69 -7.03
CA SER A 85 11.06 -10.12 -5.81
C SER A 85 11.02 -8.59 -5.78
N LYS A 86 10.68 -7.94 -6.91
CA LYS A 86 10.65 -6.48 -7.05
C LYS A 86 9.24 -5.95 -7.23
N ILE A 87 8.96 -4.85 -6.54
CA ILE A 87 7.70 -4.11 -6.62
C ILE A 87 7.99 -2.66 -6.98
N THR A 88 7.24 -2.12 -7.94
CA THR A 88 7.39 -0.75 -8.41
C THR A 88 6.13 0.04 -8.12
N PHE A 89 6.30 1.25 -7.60
CA PHE A 89 5.24 2.24 -7.40
C PHE A 89 5.45 3.42 -8.34
N LYS A 90 4.38 3.91 -8.93
CA LYS A 90 4.39 5.05 -9.86
C LYS A 90 3.58 6.22 -9.33
N THR A 91 4.06 7.42 -9.64
CA THR A 91 3.35 8.68 -9.45
C THR A 91 2.48 9.00 -10.67
N PRO A 92 1.48 9.90 -10.55
CA PRO A 92 0.68 10.37 -11.69
C PRO A 92 1.51 10.96 -12.84
N THR A 93 2.72 11.44 -12.55
CA THR A 93 3.67 11.97 -13.52
C THR A 93 4.50 10.89 -14.23
N GLY A 94 4.28 9.61 -13.92
CA GLY A 94 4.95 8.48 -14.53
C GLY A 94 6.30 8.10 -13.90
N LEU A 95 6.77 8.85 -12.89
CA LEU A 95 8.00 8.50 -12.17
C LEU A 95 7.77 7.24 -11.32
N GLY A 96 8.66 6.27 -11.46
CA GLY A 96 8.61 4.98 -10.76
C GLY A 96 9.73 4.81 -9.75
N ARG A 97 9.44 4.16 -8.62
CA ARG A 97 10.44 3.68 -7.67
C ARG A 97 10.24 2.19 -7.42
N THR A 98 11.34 1.44 -7.44
CA THR A 98 11.34 -0.01 -7.25
C THR A 98 11.98 -0.38 -5.92
N PHE A 99 11.37 -1.33 -5.22
CA PHE A 99 11.77 -1.81 -3.91
C PHE A 99 11.67 -3.35 -3.87
N PRO A 100 12.35 -4.02 -2.93
CA PRO A 100 12.14 -5.44 -2.71
C PRO A 100 10.75 -5.69 -2.11
N VAL A 101 10.06 -6.73 -2.57
CA VAL A 101 8.74 -7.15 -2.08
C VAL A 101 8.76 -7.48 -0.59
N SER A 102 9.89 -8.02 -0.08
CA SER A 102 10.09 -8.33 1.34
C SER A 102 9.96 -7.11 2.25
N ALA A 103 10.18 -5.90 1.74
CA ALA A 103 9.97 -4.65 2.50
C ALA A 103 8.51 -4.36 2.84
N PHE A 104 7.58 -5.05 2.20
CA PHE A 104 6.14 -4.91 2.39
C PHE A 104 5.50 -6.21 2.90
N GLY A 105 6.31 -7.11 3.47
CA GLY A 105 5.81 -8.25 4.22
C GLY A 105 4.97 -7.81 5.43
N LYS A 106 4.14 -8.72 5.97
CA LYS A 106 3.49 -8.45 7.25
C LYS A 106 4.60 -8.19 8.28
N GLU A 107 4.57 -7.06 8.96
CA GLU A 107 5.26 -6.95 10.24
C GLU A 107 4.60 -8.00 11.14
N ASP A 108 5.36 -8.97 11.64
CA ASP A 108 4.82 -9.94 12.59
C ASP A 108 4.10 -9.16 13.67
N CYS A 109 2.82 -9.48 13.86
CA CYS A 109 2.04 -9.02 14.99
C CYS A 109 2.72 -9.60 16.24
N LYS A 110 3.75 -8.93 16.76
CA LYS A 110 4.16 -9.09 18.15
C LYS A 110 3.05 -8.45 18.96
N GLU A 111 2.03 -9.26 19.12
CA GLU A 111 0.96 -9.14 20.08
C GLU A 111 1.54 -8.72 21.44
N ALA A 112 0.82 -7.80 22.07
CA ALA A 112 1.12 -7.24 23.36
C ALA A 112 1.26 -8.34 24.44
N ALA A 113 2.47 -8.83 24.67
CA ALA A 113 2.82 -9.55 25.89
C ALA A 113 3.48 -8.59 26.89
N VAL A 114 2.72 -7.59 27.36
CA VAL A 114 2.98 -6.95 28.65
C VAL A 114 1.63 -6.80 29.35
N ALA A 115 1.19 -7.90 29.95
CA ALA A 115 0.20 -7.91 31.00
C ALA A 115 0.33 -9.21 31.82
N LYS A 116 1.37 -9.30 32.64
CA LYS A 116 1.25 -9.57 34.09
C LYS A 116 2.58 -9.40 34.78
#